data_AF-A0A2Z5FSQ3-F1
#
_entry.id   AF-A0A2Z5FSQ3-F1
#
_cell.length_a   1.000
_cell.length_b   1.000
_cell.length_c   1.000
_cell.angle_alpha   90.00
_cell.angle_beta   90.00
_cell.angle_gamma   90.00
#
_symmetry.space_group_name_H-M   'P 1'
#
loop_
_entity.id
_entity.type
_entity.pdbx_description
1 polymer ?
#
loop_
_entity_poly.entity_id
_entity_poly.type
_entity_poly.pdbx_seq_one_letter_code
_entity_poly.pdbx_strand_id
1 'polypeptide(L)'
;MNRLLSVRSYLLCAVILPAGLSGILDAQQASADPAQAAGIPGAYMGRMGHMHMTTQRPVQAGDQAKADAVAADAKAAMAHYVDYRKALADGYQIFLPDVPQPQYHFTNYEYGREAWSHFDPTKPTSLLYKKTPDGGYKLIGAMYTDRVDATEDELNERIPLSIAQWHQHINFCKAPPDHKSEYFGPRAKFGLEGSITTKDACDAAGGEFHPHFFGWMVHVYPFETDPKKVWSIDDDDQGHDNMDHSAMPGMKIN
;
A
#
# COMPACT_ATOMS: atom_id res chain seq x y z
N MET A 1 24.83 -51.39 -41.33
CA MET A 1 24.53 -52.74 -41.86
C MET A 1 24.47 -53.72 -40.69
N ASN A 2 23.31 -54.36 -40.50
CA ASN A 2 23.05 -55.75 -40.04
C ASN A 2 23.93 -56.37 -38.93
N ARG A 3 23.45 -57.14 -37.93
CA ARG A 3 22.14 -57.76 -37.61
C ARG A 3 22.36 -58.65 -36.36
N LEU A 4 21.26 -58.94 -35.63
CA LEU A 4 20.91 -60.20 -34.92
C LEU A 4 21.70 -60.59 -33.64
N LEU A 5 21.07 -60.57 -32.45
CA LEU A 5 20.20 -61.61 -31.83
C LEU A 5 20.96 -62.85 -31.32
N SER A 6 20.95 -63.11 -30.01
CA SER A 6 20.62 -64.43 -29.46
C SER A 6 20.40 -64.40 -27.94
N VAL A 7 19.28 -64.98 -27.53
CA VAL A 7 18.78 -65.17 -26.17
C VAL A 7 19.32 -66.48 -25.60
N ARG A 8 19.67 -66.53 -24.31
CA ARG A 8 19.67 -67.79 -23.54
C ARG A 8 19.08 -67.57 -22.15
N SER A 9 17.92 -68.16 -21.96
CA SER A 9 17.25 -68.42 -20.67
C SER A 9 17.95 -69.55 -19.89
N TYR A 10 17.75 -69.56 -18.57
CA TYR A 10 17.30 -70.64 -17.68
C TYR A 10 17.91 -70.41 -16.26
N LEU A 11 17.15 -69.95 -15.25
CA LEU A 11 16.29 -70.70 -14.32
C LEU A 11 17.08 -71.50 -13.25
N LEU A 12 17.08 -71.05 -11.98
CA LEU A 12 16.32 -71.66 -10.85
C LEU A 12 16.68 -71.08 -9.46
N CYS A 13 15.62 -70.74 -8.72
CA CYS A 13 15.35 -70.84 -7.28
C CYS A 13 16.47 -70.72 -6.22
N ALA A 14 16.30 -69.77 -5.28
CA ALA A 14 15.84 -70.11 -3.92
C ALA A 14 15.38 -68.85 -3.14
N VAL A 15 14.23 -69.01 -2.49
CA VAL A 15 13.45 -68.07 -1.68
C VAL A 15 14.11 -67.81 -0.34
N ILE A 16 14.18 -66.56 0.15
CA ILE A 16 13.84 -66.16 1.54
C ILE A 16 13.35 -64.68 1.54
N LEU A 17 12.11 -64.46 1.98
CA LEU A 17 11.48 -63.18 2.37
C LEU A 17 11.74 -62.95 3.89
N PRO A 18 11.80 -61.70 4.41
CA PRO A 18 10.55 -60.96 4.64
C PRO A 18 10.59 -59.42 4.57
N ALA A 19 9.39 -58.88 4.32
CA ALA A 19 8.79 -57.67 4.89
C ALA A 19 9.52 -56.31 4.73
N GLY A 20 8.99 -55.48 3.82
CA GLY A 20 9.16 -54.03 3.82
C GLY A 20 7.95 -53.38 3.14
N LEU A 21 7.29 -52.47 3.85
CA LEU A 21 5.98 -51.89 3.58
C LEU A 21 5.84 -51.19 2.23
N SER A 22 4.67 -51.38 1.60
CA SER A 22 4.08 -50.50 0.60
C SER A 22 3.80 -49.11 1.17
N GLY A 23 4.10 -48.06 0.41
CA GLY A 23 3.75 -46.68 0.75
C GLY A 23 3.80 -45.80 -0.51
N ILE A 24 2.62 -45.45 -0.99
CA ILE A 24 2.31 -44.63 -2.16
C ILE A 24 2.77 -43.19 -1.88
N LEU A 25 3.53 -42.55 -2.79
CA LEU A 25 3.76 -41.10 -2.70
C LEU A 25 2.46 -40.39 -3.11
N ASP A 26 1.65 -40.04 -2.12
CA ASP A 26 0.55 -39.10 -2.26
C ASP A 26 1.08 -37.68 -2.45
N ALA A 27 0.62 -37.03 -3.52
CA ALA A 27 0.77 -35.60 -3.73
C ALA A 27 -0.12 -34.87 -2.71
N GLN A 28 0.45 -34.42 -1.60
CA GLN A 28 -0.24 -33.51 -0.68
C GLN A 28 -0.32 -32.11 -1.31
N GLN A 29 -1.49 -31.83 -1.88
CA GLN A 29 -2.06 -30.49 -1.99
C GLN A 29 -1.94 -29.80 -0.61
N ALA A 30 -1.14 -28.75 -0.53
CA ALA A 30 -1.14 -27.85 0.61
C ALA A 30 -2.44 -27.05 0.61
N SER A 31 -3.48 -27.61 1.23
CA SER A 31 -4.66 -26.87 1.64
C SER A 31 -4.24 -25.92 2.77
N ALA A 32 -4.31 -24.62 2.52
CA ALA A 32 -4.14 -23.61 3.57
C ALA A 32 -5.24 -23.79 4.63
N ASP A 33 -4.81 -24.00 5.87
CA ASP A 33 -5.68 -24.17 7.03
C ASP A 33 -6.38 -22.83 7.35
N PRO A 34 -7.73 -22.77 7.41
CA PRO A 34 -8.47 -21.52 7.66
C PRO A 34 -8.26 -20.95 9.08
N ALA A 35 -7.52 -21.65 9.94
CA ALA A 35 -7.17 -21.21 11.29
C ALA A 35 -5.99 -20.22 11.36
N GLN A 36 -5.29 -19.95 10.25
CA GLN A 36 -4.19 -18.97 10.19
C GLN A 36 -4.64 -17.52 9.93
N ALA A 37 -5.96 -17.27 9.80
CA ALA A 37 -6.53 -15.93 9.69
C ALA A 37 -6.70 -15.20 11.05
N ALA A 38 -6.35 -15.86 12.16
CA ALA A 38 -6.45 -15.30 13.51
C ALA A 38 -5.16 -14.55 13.88
N GLY A 39 -4.97 -13.37 13.28
CA GLY A 39 -3.80 -12.53 13.56
C GLY A 39 -3.77 -11.20 12.83
N ILE A 40 -4.70 -10.97 11.90
CA ILE A 40 -4.82 -9.68 11.22
C ILE A 40 -5.58 -8.74 12.16
N PRO A 41 -4.97 -7.67 12.69
CA PRO A 41 -5.70 -6.70 13.51
C PRO A 41 -6.90 -6.17 12.70
N GLY A 42 -8.07 -6.02 13.32
CA GLY A 42 -9.30 -5.60 12.60
C GLY A 42 -9.14 -4.32 11.76
N ALA A 43 -8.23 -3.44 12.16
CA ALA A 43 -7.84 -2.24 11.42
C ALA A 43 -7.20 -2.54 10.04
N TYR A 44 -6.46 -3.65 9.88
CA TYR A 44 -5.85 -4.04 8.60
C TYR A 44 -6.90 -4.54 7.59
N MET A 45 -7.88 -5.35 8.04
CA MET A 45 -9.00 -5.77 7.18
C MET A 45 -9.93 -4.60 6.82
N GLY A 46 -10.11 -3.64 7.74
CA GLY A 46 -10.83 -2.39 7.48
C GLY A 46 -10.17 -1.55 6.39
N ARG A 47 -8.85 -1.29 6.50
CA ARG A 47 -8.10 -0.51 5.49
C ARG A 47 -8.24 -1.05 4.06
N MET A 48 -8.19 -2.38 3.88
CA MET A 48 -8.34 -2.98 2.55
C MET A 48 -9.73 -2.76 1.94
N GLY A 49 -10.79 -2.71 2.76
CA GLY A 49 -12.14 -2.41 2.31
C GLY A 49 -12.36 -0.95 1.89
N HIS A 50 -11.40 -0.08 2.22
CA HIS A 50 -11.40 1.35 1.94
C HIS A 50 -10.35 1.77 0.91
N MET A 51 -9.71 0.81 0.24
CA MET A 51 -8.67 1.06 -0.75
C MET A 51 -9.04 0.40 -2.08
N HIS A 52 -9.11 1.20 -3.13
CA HIS A 52 -9.19 0.72 -4.50
C HIS A 52 -7.89 0.99 -5.23
N MET A 53 -7.27 -0.05 -5.79
CA MET A 53 -5.98 0.03 -6.46
C MET A 53 -6.15 -0.02 -7.97
N THR A 54 -5.34 0.73 -8.71
CA THR A 54 -5.21 0.53 -10.17
C THR A 54 -4.66 -0.86 -10.48
N THR A 55 -5.06 -1.41 -11.63
CA THR A 55 -4.52 -2.65 -12.16
C THR A 55 -3.04 -2.49 -12.51
N GLN A 56 -2.18 -3.37 -11.96
CA GLN A 56 -0.76 -3.37 -12.33
C GLN A 56 -0.58 -3.81 -13.78
N ARG A 57 0.23 -3.07 -14.54
CA ARG A 57 0.45 -3.32 -15.97
C ARG A 57 1.78 -4.04 -16.23
N PRO A 58 1.91 -4.79 -17.33
CA PRO A 58 3.22 -5.29 -17.78
C PRO A 58 4.18 -4.13 -18.05
N VAL A 59 5.45 -4.29 -17.65
CA VAL A 59 6.51 -3.30 -17.92
C VAL A 59 6.72 -3.09 -19.41
N GLN A 60 6.74 -1.84 -19.83
CA GLN A 60 7.05 -1.40 -21.18
C GLN A 60 8.42 -0.69 -21.25
N ALA A 61 8.96 -0.59 -22.45
CA ALA A 61 10.20 0.14 -22.68
C ALA A 61 10.02 1.62 -22.33
N GLY A 62 10.88 2.14 -21.45
CA GLY A 62 10.85 3.54 -21.01
C GLY A 62 10.09 3.80 -19.71
N ASP A 63 9.30 2.83 -19.21
CA ASP A 63 8.52 3.00 -17.97
C ASP A 63 9.41 3.36 -16.77
N GLN A 64 10.48 2.58 -16.57
CA GLN A 64 11.42 2.83 -15.49
C GLN A 64 12.06 4.23 -15.60
N ALA A 65 12.54 4.60 -16.80
CA ALA A 65 13.18 5.90 -17.01
C ALA A 65 12.22 7.07 -16.73
N LYS A 66 10.94 6.91 -17.08
CA LYS A 66 9.90 7.90 -16.80
C LYS A 66 9.61 8.00 -15.30
N ALA A 67 9.45 6.87 -14.62
CA ALA A 67 9.23 6.85 -13.17
C ALA A 67 10.43 7.43 -12.41
N ASP A 68 11.66 7.10 -12.83
CA ASP A 68 12.89 7.64 -12.25
C ASP A 68 12.98 9.17 -12.42
N ALA A 69 12.58 9.68 -13.59
CA ALA A 69 12.52 11.13 -13.84
C ALA A 69 11.52 11.81 -12.89
N VAL A 70 10.32 11.27 -12.73
CA VAL A 70 9.32 11.81 -11.79
C VAL A 70 9.84 11.76 -10.34
N ALA A 71 10.48 10.67 -9.92
CA ALA A 71 11.04 10.57 -8.58
C ALA A 71 12.20 11.58 -8.36
N ALA A 72 13.01 11.84 -9.39
CA ALA A 72 14.08 12.83 -9.34
C ALA A 72 13.52 14.27 -9.24
N ASP A 73 12.50 14.60 -10.03
CA ASP A 73 11.82 15.90 -9.99
C ASP A 73 11.15 16.12 -8.63
N ALA A 74 10.46 15.10 -8.12
CA ALA A 74 9.86 15.12 -6.78
C ALA A 74 10.93 15.43 -5.72
N LYS A 75 12.07 14.72 -5.76
CA LYS A 75 13.19 14.93 -4.83
C LYS A 75 13.73 16.35 -4.86
N ALA A 76 13.89 16.91 -6.06
CA ALA A 76 14.40 18.25 -6.25
C ALA A 76 13.42 19.31 -5.70
N ALA A 77 12.13 19.18 -6.01
CA ALA A 77 11.07 20.05 -5.50
C ALA A 77 10.96 19.99 -3.97
N MET A 78 11.04 18.78 -3.41
CA MET A 78 10.98 18.50 -1.98
C MET A 78 12.13 19.11 -1.18
N ALA A 79 13.30 19.34 -1.79
CA ALA A 79 14.48 19.82 -1.09
C ALA A 79 14.27 21.17 -0.39
N HIS A 80 13.39 22.03 -0.93
CA HIS A 80 13.03 23.29 -0.28
C HIS A 80 12.33 23.08 1.07
N TYR A 81 11.56 22.00 1.19
CA TYR A 81 10.61 21.74 2.28
C TYR A 81 11.15 20.82 3.38
N VAL A 82 12.46 20.60 3.43
CA VAL A 82 13.10 19.88 4.56
C VAL A 82 12.74 20.52 5.90
N ASP A 83 12.67 21.86 5.95
CA ASP A 83 11.98 22.58 7.02
C ASP A 83 10.50 22.71 6.66
N TYR A 84 9.64 21.96 7.36
CA TYR A 84 8.20 21.93 7.10
C TYR A 84 7.53 23.32 7.17
N ARG A 85 8.12 24.28 7.90
CA ARG A 85 7.56 25.64 8.01
C ARG A 85 7.57 26.37 6.68
N LYS A 86 8.49 26.02 5.77
CA LYS A 86 8.50 26.54 4.40
C LYS A 86 7.31 26.02 3.60
N ALA A 87 6.95 24.74 3.78
CA ALA A 87 5.74 24.19 3.15
C ALA A 87 4.51 24.97 3.62
N LEU A 88 4.40 25.23 4.93
CA LEU A 88 3.31 26.04 5.48
C LEU A 88 3.30 27.48 4.92
N ALA A 89 4.47 28.10 4.80
CA ALA A 89 4.60 29.44 4.23
C ALA A 89 4.18 29.49 2.74
N ASP A 90 4.43 28.41 2.01
CA ASP A 90 4.08 28.27 0.58
C ASP A 90 2.67 27.70 0.35
N GLY A 91 1.82 27.71 1.40
CA GLY A 91 0.39 27.41 1.28
C GLY A 91 0.00 25.95 1.45
N TYR A 92 0.93 25.06 1.81
CA TYR A 92 0.57 23.72 2.24
C TYR A 92 -0.14 23.75 3.60
N GLN A 93 -1.15 22.90 3.76
CA GLN A 93 -1.94 22.76 4.99
C GLN A 93 -1.83 21.35 5.54
N ILE A 94 -1.69 21.21 6.86
CA ILE A 94 -1.64 19.89 7.49
C ILE A 94 -3.03 19.27 7.45
N PHE A 95 -3.16 18.11 6.82
CA PHE A 95 -4.38 17.33 6.83
C PHE A 95 -4.57 16.67 8.20
N LEU A 96 -5.72 16.93 8.85
CA LEU A 96 -6.08 16.41 10.17
C LEU A 96 -4.95 16.55 11.23
N PRO A 97 -4.49 17.79 11.53
CA PRO A 97 -3.29 18.02 12.35
C PRO A 97 -3.39 17.46 13.78
N ASP A 98 -4.60 17.38 14.32
CA ASP A 98 -4.88 16.94 15.69
C ASP A 98 -5.16 15.43 15.79
N VAL A 99 -5.11 14.71 14.67
CA VAL A 99 -5.29 13.26 14.61
C VAL A 99 -3.91 12.60 14.47
N PRO A 100 -3.53 11.70 15.39
CA PRO A 100 -2.32 10.90 15.23
C PRO A 100 -2.35 10.10 13.93
N GLN A 101 -1.35 10.31 13.09
CA GLN A 101 -1.16 9.61 11.82
C GLN A 101 0.29 9.08 11.75
N PRO A 102 0.52 7.89 11.17
CA PRO A 102 1.89 7.40 10.93
C PRO A 102 2.64 8.33 9.98
N GLN A 103 1.92 8.88 9.00
CA GLN A 103 2.40 9.87 8.04
C GLN A 103 1.42 11.04 7.98
N TYR A 104 1.94 12.25 8.12
CA TYR A 104 1.16 13.48 7.98
C TYR A 104 1.28 14.02 6.56
N HIS A 105 0.13 14.29 5.97
CA HIS A 105 0.02 14.90 4.67
C HIS A 105 -0.07 16.41 4.84
N PHE A 106 0.88 17.13 4.25
CA PHE A 106 0.82 18.58 4.08
C PHE A 106 0.36 18.80 2.66
N THR A 107 -0.87 19.28 2.46
CA THR A 107 -1.54 19.33 1.17
C THR A 107 -1.59 20.76 0.62
N ASN A 108 -1.23 20.94 -0.65
CA ASN A 108 -1.44 22.17 -1.38
C ASN A 108 -2.64 22.02 -2.33
N TYR A 109 -3.75 22.64 -1.96
CA TYR A 109 -5.01 22.53 -2.72
C TYR A 109 -4.97 23.23 -4.08
N GLU A 110 -4.07 24.18 -4.29
CA GLU A 110 -3.91 24.83 -5.60
C GLU A 110 -3.24 23.87 -6.57
N TYR A 111 -2.16 23.22 -6.14
CA TYR A 111 -1.51 22.15 -6.91
C TYR A 111 -2.45 20.97 -7.13
N GLY A 112 -3.26 20.61 -6.14
CA GLY A 112 -4.31 19.60 -6.31
C GLY A 112 -5.32 19.94 -7.42
N ARG A 113 -5.75 21.21 -7.53
CA ARG A 113 -6.64 21.66 -8.62
C ARG A 113 -5.95 21.70 -9.98
N GLU A 114 -4.69 22.17 -10.03
CA GLU A 114 -3.89 22.20 -11.26
C GLU A 114 -3.70 20.78 -11.83
N ALA A 115 -3.42 19.81 -10.94
CA ALA A 115 -3.23 18.41 -11.25
C ALA A 115 -4.42 17.73 -11.93
N TRP A 116 -5.63 18.31 -11.88
CA TRP A 116 -6.79 17.76 -12.60
C TRP A 116 -6.73 17.96 -14.12
N SER A 117 -5.89 18.89 -14.58
CA SER A 117 -5.72 19.22 -16.00
C SER A 117 -4.27 19.13 -16.48
N HIS A 118 -3.30 19.27 -15.57
CA HIS A 118 -1.89 19.26 -15.90
C HIS A 118 -1.08 18.61 -14.78
N PHE A 119 -0.43 17.49 -15.07
CA PHE A 119 0.50 16.86 -14.14
C PHE A 119 1.87 17.51 -14.22
N ASP A 120 2.32 18.07 -13.10
CA ASP A 120 3.65 18.65 -12.92
C ASP A 120 4.38 17.93 -11.76
N PRO A 121 5.42 17.12 -12.03
CA PRO A 121 6.15 16.39 -11.01
C PRO A 121 7.00 17.29 -10.10
N THR A 122 7.08 18.60 -10.38
CA THR A 122 7.74 19.57 -9.50
C THR A 122 6.77 20.23 -8.51
N LYS A 123 5.47 19.94 -8.61
CA LYS A 123 4.40 20.47 -7.76
C LYS A 123 3.68 19.34 -7.01
N PRO A 124 4.32 18.72 -6.00
CA PRO A 124 3.68 17.68 -5.22
C PRO A 124 2.42 18.20 -4.54
N THR A 125 1.30 17.51 -4.75
CA THR A 125 -0.01 17.94 -4.23
C THR A 125 -0.10 17.71 -2.72
N SER A 126 0.68 16.76 -2.19
CA SER A 126 1.04 16.74 -0.78
C SER A 126 2.52 16.41 -0.54
N LEU A 127 3.08 16.96 0.53
CA LEU A 127 4.36 16.57 1.11
C LEU A 127 4.09 15.65 2.30
N LEU A 128 4.91 14.62 2.44
CA LEU A 128 4.72 13.56 3.42
C LEU A 128 5.73 13.70 4.53
N TYR A 129 5.26 13.76 5.78
CA TYR A 129 6.11 13.95 6.94
C TYR A 129 5.84 12.92 8.04
N LYS A 130 6.91 12.44 8.69
CA LYS A 130 6.82 11.78 10.00
C LYS A 130 6.94 12.81 11.11
N LYS A 131 6.06 12.73 12.11
CA LYS A 131 6.15 13.59 13.29
C LYS A 131 7.35 13.18 14.13
N THR A 132 8.15 14.14 14.58
CA THR A 132 9.34 13.88 15.38
C THR A 132 9.05 14.02 16.89
N PRO A 133 9.82 13.36 17.77
CA PRO A 133 9.56 13.40 19.23
C PRO A 133 9.61 14.80 19.85
N ASP A 134 10.35 15.72 19.24
CA ASP A 134 10.45 17.14 19.64
C ASP A 134 9.25 17.99 19.15
N GLY A 135 8.24 17.37 18.52
CA GLY A 135 7.05 18.05 18.03
C GLY A 135 7.18 18.63 16.62
N GLY A 136 8.31 18.42 15.94
CA GLY A 136 8.53 18.80 14.55
C GLY A 136 8.04 17.75 13.54
N TYR A 137 8.51 17.91 12.30
CA TYR A 137 8.17 17.05 11.16
C TYR A 137 9.41 16.77 10.31
N LYS A 138 9.67 15.50 10.01
CA LYS A 138 10.73 15.03 9.11
C LYS A 138 10.12 14.70 7.75
N LEU A 139 10.59 15.35 6.69
CA LEU A 139 10.15 15.08 5.32
C LEU A 139 10.59 13.68 4.88
N ILE A 140 9.66 12.89 4.36
CA ILE A 140 9.92 11.50 3.95
C ILE A 140 9.50 11.21 2.50
N GLY A 141 8.55 11.97 1.94
CA GLY A 141 8.02 11.68 0.61
C GLY A 141 7.14 12.79 0.06
N ALA A 142 6.54 12.51 -1.09
CA ALA A 142 5.51 13.32 -1.71
C ALA A 142 4.35 12.43 -2.17
N MET A 143 3.20 13.07 -2.35
CA MET A 143 2.02 12.48 -2.98
C MET A 143 1.59 13.35 -4.15
N TYR A 144 1.12 12.70 -5.22
CA TYR A 144 0.39 13.33 -6.29
C TYR A 144 -1.06 12.85 -6.31
N THR A 145 -1.95 13.71 -6.79
CA THR A 145 -3.39 13.42 -6.88
C THR A 145 -3.91 13.62 -8.29
N ASP A 146 -5.03 12.98 -8.60
CA ASP A 146 -5.83 13.27 -9.79
C ASP A 146 -7.33 13.30 -9.46
N ARG A 147 -8.16 13.64 -10.45
CA ARG A 147 -9.63 13.59 -10.40
C ARG A 147 -10.13 12.18 -10.02
N VAL A 148 -11.34 12.09 -9.48
CA VAL A 148 -11.96 10.80 -9.11
C VAL A 148 -12.29 9.92 -10.34
N ASP A 149 -12.55 10.55 -11.48
CA ASP A 149 -13.02 9.93 -12.72
C ASP A 149 -11.90 9.71 -13.76
N ALA A 150 -10.63 9.90 -13.38
CA ALA A 150 -9.50 9.67 -14.27
C ALA A 150 -9.39 8.18 -14.57
N THR A 151 -9.19 7.88 -15.84
CA THR A 151 -8.98 6.53 -16.34
C THR A 151 -7.58 6.04 -15.98
N GLU A 152 -7.40 4.73 -15.85
CA GLU A 152 -6.07 4.16 -15.65
C GLU A 152 -5.09 4.52 -16.78
N ASP A 153 -5.57 4.79 -18.00
CA ASP A 153 -4.72 5.24 -19.10
C ASP A 153 -4.18 6.65 -18.84
N GLU A 154 -5.02 7.60 -18.40
CA GLU A 154 -4.57 8.94 -17.98
C GLU A 154 -3.57 8.87 -16.81
N LEU A 155 -3.78 7.98 -15.84
CA LEU A 155 -2.85 7.78 -14.73
C LEU A 155 -1.51 7.20 -15.21
N ASN A 156 -1.55 6.22 -16.11
CA ASN A 156 -0.36 5.60 -16.72
C ASN A 156 0.46 6.60 -17.57
N GLU A 157 -0.23 7.56 -18.20
CA GLU A 157 0.39 8.68 -18.90
C GLU A 157 1.14 9.63 -17.95
N ARG A 158 0.83 9.66 -16.66
CA ARG A 158 1.58 10.43 -15.66
C ARG A 158 2.73 9.61 -15.10
N ILE A 159 2.39 8.51 -14.43
CA ILE A 159 3.33 7.61 -13.77
C ILE A 159 2.97 6.18 -14.22
N PRO A 160 3.89 5.43 -14.84
CA PRO A 160 3.59 4.11 -15.39
C PRO A 160 3.01 3.15 -14.35
N LEU A 161 1.86 2.55 -14.66
CA LEU A 161 1.17 1.57 -13.80
C LEU A 161 1.88 0.22 -13.72
N SER A 162 2.94 0.04 -14.48
CA SER A 162 3.88 -1.08 -14.35
C SER A 162 4.88 -0.88 -13.21
N ILE A 163 5.06 0.36 -12.75
CA ILE A 163 6.03 0.76 -11.72
C ILE A 163 5.36 1.19 -10.41
N ALA A 164 4.29 2.00 -10.49
CA ALA A 164 3.56 2.50 -9.34
C ALA A 164 2.06 2.26 -9.50
N GLN A 165 1.37 1.87 -8.44
CA GLN A 165 -0.09 1.81 -8.45
C GLN A 165 -0.65 3.06 -7.78
N TRP A 166 -1.67 3.63 -8.41
CA TRP A 166 -2.47 4.66 -7.77
C TRP A 166 -3.56 4.00 -6.94
N HIS A 167 -4.07 4.71 -5.95
CA HIS A 167 -5.17 4.25 -5.13
C HIS A 167 -6.23 5.33 -4.91
N GLN A 168 -7.44 4.89 -4.61
CA GLN A 168 -8.53 5.73 -4.12
C GLN A 168 -8.96 5.25 -2.74
N HIS A 169 -9.29 6.20 -1.88
CA HIS A 169 -10.02 5.92 -0.66
C HIS A 169 -11.51 5.81 -0.96
N ILE A 170 -12.05 4.61 -0.82
CA ILE A 170 -13.43 4.26 -1.19
C ILE A 170 -14.26 3.80 0.01
N ASN A 171 -15.57 3.67 -0.20
CA ASN A 171 -16.51 3.13 0.79
C ASN A 171 -16.51 3.87 2.14
N PHE A 172 -16.16 5.15 2.16
CA PHE A 172 -16.01 5.89 3.40
C PHE A 172 -17.39 6.12 4.04
N CYS A 173 -17.56 5.65 5.26
CA CYS A 173 -18.73 5.98 6.08
C CYS A 173 -18.37 7.08 7.07
N LYS A 174 -18.95 8.27 6.90
CA LYS A 174 -18.79 9.38 7.83
C LYS A 174 -19.66 9.15 9.07
N ALA A 175 -19.06 9.24 10.25
CA ALA A 175 -19.77 9.08 11.50
C ALA A 175 -20.74 10.24 11.76
N PRO A 176 -21.91 9.98 12.36
CA PRO A 176 -22.71 11.03 12.97
C PRO A 176 -21.94 11.74 14.11
N PRO A 177 -22.30 12.98 14.47
CA PRO A 177 -21.49 13.83 15.37
C PRO A 177 -21.15 13.23 16.74
N ASP A 178 -22.03 12.39 17.27
CA ASP A 178 -21.92 11.69 18.55
C ASP A 178 -21.07 10.40 18.50
N HIS A 179 -20.69 9.96 17.31
CA HIS A 179 -19.92 8.72 17.08
C HIS A 179 -18.49 8.97 16.58
N LYS A 180 -17.95 10.19 16.73
CA LYS A 180 -16.60 10.54 16.26
C LYS A 180 -15.47 9.70 16.91
N SER A 181 -15.68 9.18 18.12
CA SER A 181 -14.69 8.29 18.75
C SER A 181 -14.56 6.93 18.06
N GLU A 182 -15.49 6.58 17.16
CA GLU A 182 -15.50 5.30 16.43
C GLU A 182 -14.83 5.39 15.04
N TYR A 183 -14.07 6.48 14.79
CA TYR A 183 -13.23 6.62 13.61
C TYR A 183 -11.90 5.84 13.70
N PHE A 184 -11.42 5.56 14.92
CA PHE A 184 -10.08 5.03 15.14
C PHE A 184 -10.07 3.93 16.21
N GLY A 185 -8.98 3.15 16.19
CA GLY A 185 -8.73 2.08 17.16
C GLY A 185 -9.28 0.72 16.71
N PRO A 186 -9.11 -0.33 17.52
CA PRO A 186 -9.31 -1.72 17.12
C PRO A 186 -10.78 -2.07 16.80
N ARG A 187 -11.72 -1.20 17.12
CA ARG A 187 -13.17 -1.35 16.87
C ARG A 187 -13.74 -0.17 16.09
N ALA A 188 -12.91 0.52 15.31
CA ALA A 188 -13.37 1.58 14.43
C ALA A 188 -14.49 1.04 13.52
N LYS A 189 -15.60 1.78 13.43
CA LYS A 189 -16.72 1.45 12.55
C LYS A 189 -16.74 2.36 11.34
N PHE A 190 -16.42 3.64 11.55
CA PHE A 190 -16.49 4.71 10.55
C PHE A 190 -15.09 5.08 10.05
N GLY A 191 -15.04 5.79 8.94
CA GLY A 191 -13.79 6.26 8.33
C GLY A 191 -12.98 5.19 7.63
N LEU A 192 -11.71 5.51 7.33
CA LEU A 192 -10.81 4.69 6.51
C LEU A 192 -10.20 3.49 7.26
N GLU A 193 -10.30 3.47 8.59
CA GLU A 193 -9.94 2.31 9.42
C GLU A 193 -11.17 1.52 9.86
N GLY A 194 -12.36 1.95 9.42
CA GLY A 194 -13.64 1.42 9.86
C GLY A 194 -13.93 0.02 9.32
N SER A 195 -14.84 -0.67 10.00
CA SER A 195 -15.39 -1.94 9.51
C SER A 195 -16.56 -1.78 8.52
N ILE A 196 -17.14 -0.57 8.39
CA ILE A 196 -18.30 -0.32 7.53
C ILE A 196 -17.83 0.03 6.12
N THR A 197 -18.01 -0.89 5.18
CA THR A 197 -17.55 -0.75 3.79
C THR A 197 -18.68 -0.76 2.76
N THR A 198 -19.94 -0.73 3.20
CA THR A 198 -21.11 -0.73 2.30
C THR A 198 -22.08 0.39 2.64
N LYS A 199 -22.83 0.84 1.62
CA LYS A 199 -23.84 1.89 1.77
C LYS A 199 -24.91 1.49 2.81
N ASP A 200 -25.49 0.30 2.68
CA ASP A 200 -26.59 -0.14 3.55
C ASP A 200 -26.15 -0.22 5.03
N ALA A 201 -24.94 -0.71 5.29
CA ALA A 201 -24.40 -0.76 6.65
C ALA A 201 -24.11 0.65 7.20
N CYS A 202 -23.65 1.57 6.35
CA CYS A 202 -23.42 2.96 6.73
C CYS A 202 -24.74 3.66 7.07
N ASP A 203 -25.76 3.53 6.21
CA ASP A 203 -27.09 4.08 6.45
C ASP A 203 -27.70 3.50 7.74
N ALA A 204 -27.58 2.18 7.96
CA ALA A 204 -28.07 1.51 9.18
C ALA A 204 -27.35 1.97 10.45
N ALA A 205 -26.10 2.39 10.34
CA ALA A 205 -25.31 2.98 11.43
C ALA A 205 -25.57 4.49 11.61
N GLY A 206 -26.46 5.09 10.81
CA GLY A 206 -26.75 6.53 10.85
C GLY A 206 -25.65 7.40 10.27
N GLY A 207 -24.74 6.83 9.47
CA GLY A 207 -23.66 7.53 8.82
C GLY A 207 -24.04 8.15 7.47
N GLU A 208 -23.10 8.89 6.89
CA GLU A 208 -23.18 9.42 5.52
C GLU A 208 -22.18 8.64 4.64
N PHE A 209 -22.68 7.91 3.64
CA PHE A 209 -21.84 7.07 2.78
C PHE A 209 -21.26 7.86 1.60
N HIS A 210 -19.95 7.75 1.42
CA HIS A 210 -19.22 8.33 0.32
C HIS A 210 -18.51 7.21 -0.46
N PRO A 211 -18.94 6.87 -1.69
CA PRO A 211 -18.32 5.79 -2.47
C PRO A 211 -16.85 6.10 -2.80
N HIS A 212 -16.54 7.36 -3.06
CA HIS A 212 -15.18 7.88 -3.20
C HIS A 212 -15.02 9.06 -2.24
N PHE A 213 -14.01 9.02 -1.38
CA PHE A 213 -13.74 10.09 -0.42
C PHE A 213 -12.70 11.10 -0.96
N PHE A 214 -11.73 10.61 -1.73
CA PHE A 214 -10.75 11.41 -2.45
C PHE A 214 -10.68 10.98 -3.93
N GLY A 215 -9.93 11.76 -4.72
CA GLY A 215 -9.52 11.33 -6.06
C GLY A 215 -8.41 10.28 -6.01
N TRP A 216 -7.78 10.01 -7.15
CA TRP A 216 -6.60 9.13 -7.20
C TRP A 216 -5.42 9.74 -6.46
N MET A 217 -4.63 8.89 -5.81
CA MET A 217 -3.43 9.24 -5.05
C MET A 217 -2.29 8.28 -5.39
N VAL A 218 -1.07 8.79 -5.44
CA VAL A 218 0.15 7.97 -5.55
C VAL A 218 1.25 8.57 -4.70
N HIS A 219 1.89 7.72 -3.89
CA HIS A 219 3.00 8.10 -3.02
C HIS A 219 4.34 7.86 -3.72
N VAL A 220 5.30 8.74 -3.47
CA VAL A 220 6.69 8.59 -3.89
C VAL A 220 7.63 8.94 -2.73
N TYR A 221 8.62 8.08 -2.50
CA TYR A 221 9.61 8.18 -1.44
C TYR A 221 11.02 8.26 -2.05
N PRO A 222 11.42 9.41 -2.63
CA PRO A 222 12.65 9.51 -3.42
C PRO A 222 13.96 9.52 -2.59
N PHE A 223 13.84 9.40 -1.27
CA PHE A 223 14.97 9.21 -0.36
C PHE A 223 15.22 7.73 -0.02
N GLU A 224 14.32 6.83 -0.43
CA GLU A 224 14.51 5.39 -0.23
C GLU A 224 15.73 4.88 -1.00
N THR A 225 16.49 3.99 -0.34
CA THR A 225 17.66 3.34 -0.94
C THR A 225 17.32 2.03 -1.64
N ASP A 226 16.20 1.40 -1.25
CA ASP A 226 15.65 0.25 -1.98
C ASP A 226 14.72 0.76 -3.09
N PRO A 227 15.04 0.54 -4.37
CA PRO A 227 14.19 0.97 -5.48
C PRO A 227 12.75 0.45 -5.39
N LYS A 228 12.54 -0.70 -4.74
CA LYS A 228 11.20 -1.28 -4.56
C LYS A 228 10.33 -0.47 -3.59
N LYS A 229 10.93 0.35 -2.73
CA LYS A 229 10.22 1.17 -1.74
C LYS A 229 9.88 2.57 -2.24
N VAL A 230 10.49 3.02 -3.34
CA VAL A 230 10.28 4.38 -3.88
C VAL A 230 8.81 4.63 -4.22
N TRP A 231 8.09 3.61 -4.67
CA TRP A 231 6.66 3.68 -5.05
C TRP A 231 5.80 2.76 -4.17
N SER A 232 6.24 2.49 -2.93
CA SER A 232 5.48 1.68 -1.97
C SER A 232 4.12 2.31 -1.66
N ILE A 233 3.16 1.45 -1.38
CA ILE A 233 1.79 1.81 -0.98
C ILE A 233 1.56 1.46 0.49
N ASP A 234 2.45 0.67 1.08
CA ASP A 234 2.39 0.32 2.49
C ASP A 234 2.75 1.56 3.30
N ASP A 235 1.74 2.29 3.78
CA ASP A 235 1.89 3.43 4.68
C ASP A 235 2.23 2.98 6.13
N ASP A 236 2.60 1.71 6.33
CA ASP A 236 2.87 1.16 7.64
C ASP A 236 4.28 1.52 8.15
N ASP A 237 4.35 1.78 9.44
CA ASP A 237 5.58 2.15 10.15
C ASP A 237 6.69 1.08 10.08
N GLN A 238 6.46 -0.06 9.41
CA GLN A 238 7.40 -1.18 9.31
C GLN A 238 8.48 -0.98 8.25
N GLY A 239 8.34 0.02 7.37
CA GLY A 239 9.13 0.07 6.12
C GLY A 239 10.02 1.29 5.89
N HIS A 240 9.69 2.45 6.47
CA HIS A 240 10.05 3.74 5.86
C HIS A 240 11.04 4.63 6.61
N ASP A 241 11.62 4.19 7.73
CA ASP A 241 12.57 5.04 8.47
C ASP A 241 13.98 4.49 8.65
N ASN A 242 14.29 3.24 8.25
CA ASN A 242 15.58 2.60 8.52
C ASN A 242 16.00 2.72 10.02
N MET A 243 15.04 2.87 10.94
CA MET A 243 15.29 3.01 12.38
C MET A 243 15.02 1.69 13.10
N ASP A 244 15.82 1.39 14.12
CA ASP A 244 15.54 0.30 15.05
C ASP A 244 14.37 0.68 15.98
N HIS A 245 13.20 0.11 15.72
CA HIS A 245 11.98 0.33 16.51
C HIS A 245 12.05 -0.24 17.94
N SER A 246 13.10 -0.97 18.29
CA SER A 246 13.36 -1.45 19.65
C SER A 246 13.71 -0.32 20.62
N ALA A 247 14.02 0.88 20.11
CA ALA A 247 14.55 1.99 20.88
C ALA A 247 13.52 3.07 21.28
N MET A 248 12.20 2.82 21.19
CA MET A 248 11.17 3.75 21.67
C MET A 248 10.64 3.34 23.05
N PRO A 249 11.14 3.92 24.16
CA PRO A 249 10.59 3.67 25.49
C PRO A 249 9.38 4.59 25.68
N GLY A 250 8.17 4.03 25.60
CA GLY A 250 6.99 4.81 25.98
C GLY A 250 5.62 4.28 25.57
N MET A 251 5.53 3.38 24.59
CA MET A 251 4.23 2.86 24.18
C MET A 251 3.83 1.67 25.05
N LYS A 252 3.25 1.96 26.22
CA LYS A 252 2.49 0.94 26.96
C LYS A 252 1.22 0.66 26.18
N ILE A 253 1.15 -0.52 25.59
CA ILE A 253 -0.09 -1.09 25.08
C ILE A 253 -0.93 -1.46 26.32
N ASN A 254 -1.96 -0.67 26.58
CA ASN A 254 -3.05 -1.04 27.48
C ASN A 254 -4.28 -1.36 26.65
#